data_AF-A0A7C0UHU7-F1
#
_entry.id   AF-A0A7C0UHU7-F1
#
_cell.length_a   1.000
_cell.length_b   1.000
_cell.length_c   1.000
_cell.angle_alpha   90.00
_cell.angle_beta   90.00
_cell.angle_gamma   90.00
#
_symmetry.space_group_name_H-M   'P 1'
#
loop_
_entity.id
_entity.type
_entity.pdbx_description
1 polymer ?
#
loop_
_entity_poly.entity_id
_entity_poly.type
_entity_poly.pdbx_seq_one_letter_code
_entity_poly.pdbx_strand_id
1 'polypeptide(L)'
;MQLKKKYKPVLLVILDGFGISPDRIGSPWEITKHPAFSEIEKFYPFTTLQASGIAVGLPWGKEGNSEVGHLTIGAGRIILNSLPRISTAINDGSFFANKAFLSATEHVKTNGSSLHLMGL
;
A
#
# COMPACT_ATOMS: atom_id res chain seq x y z
N MET A 1 44.58 -18.78 -1.51
CA MET A 1 43.43 -18.65 -2.43
C MET A 1 42.15 -18.69 -1.60
N GLN A 2 41.56 -17.53 -1.28
CA GLN A 2 40.32 -17.48 -0.49
C GLN A 2 39.14 -17.95 -1.35
N LEU A 3 38.42 -18.97 -0.91
CA LEU A 3 37.18 -19.42 -1.54
C LEU A 3 36.13 -18.30 -1.45
N LYS A 4 35.77 -17.70 -2.59
CA LYS A 4 34.65 -16.75 -2.69
C LYS A 4 33.39 -17.46 -2.21
N LYS A 5 32.82 -16.98 -1.09
CA LYS A 5 31.55 -17.46 -0.55
C LYS A 5 30.47 -17.33 -1.63
N LYS A 6 29.94 -18.45 -2.10
CA LYS A 6 28.94 -18.50 -3.17
C LYS A 6 27.56 -18.24 -2.57
N TYR A 7 27.07 -17.02 -2.70
CA TYR A 7 25.71 -16.67 -2.27
C TYR A 7 24.70 -17.33 -3.21
N LYS A 8 23.59 -17.83 -2.64
CA LYS A 8 22.42 -18.25 -3.42
C LYS A 8 21.57 -17.00 -3.67
N PRO A 9 21.45 -16.52 -4.91
CA PRO A 9 20.66 -15.32 -5.19
C PRO A 9 19.17 -15.58 -4.93
N VAL A 10 18.49 -14.56 -4.40
CA VAL A 10 17.03 -14.51 -4.32
C VAL A 10 16.58 -13.42 -5.26
N LEU A 11 15.62 -13.75 -6.15
CA LEU A 11 15.06 -12.81 -7.11
C LEU A 11 13.59 -12.57 -6.78
N LEU A 12 13.23 -11.30 -6.60
CA LEU A 12 11.85 -10.85 -6.56
C LEU A 12 11.51 -10.23 -7.92
N VAL A 13 10.52 -10.80 -8.61
CA VAL A 13 10.03 -10.30 -9.90
C VAL A 13 8.64 -9.69 -9.67
N ILE A 14 8.48 -8.42 -10.04
CA ILE A 14 7.21 -7.69 -9.94
C ILE A 14 6.69 -7.48 -11.36
N LEU A 15 5.52 -8.04 -11.66
CA LEU A 15 4.80 -7.80 -12.91
C LEU A 15 3.75 -6.73 -12.65
N ASP A 16 3.99 -5.50 -13.11
CA ASP A 16 3.09 -4.38 -12.84
C ASP A 16 1.73 -4.56 -13.54
N GLY A 17 0.64 -4.27 -12.83
CA GLY A 17 -0.72 -4.47 -13.31
C GLY A 17 -1.16 -5.93 -13.50
N PHE A 18 -0.42 -6.90 -12.97
CA PHE A 18 -0.70 -8.32 -13.14
C PHE A 18 -1.44 -8.91 -11.93
N GLY A 19 -2.77 -8.97 -12.02
CA GLY A 19 -3.64 -9.49 -10.97
C GLY A 19 -4.46 -10.71 -11.39
N ILE A 20 -5.02 -11.41 -10.40
CA ILE A 20 -5.96 -12.52 -10.61
C ILE A 20 -7.36 -12.03 -10.25
N SER A 21 -8.29 -12.15 -11.20
CA SER A 21 -9.69 -11.83 -10.97
C SER A 21 -10.37 -12.94 -10.15
N PRO A 22 -11.21 -12.61 -9.15
CA PRO A 22 -12.09 -13.58 -8.49
C PRO A 22 -13.05 -14.22 -9.50
N ASP A 23 -13.55 -13.42 -10.44
CA ASP A 23 -14.37 -13.87 -11.55
C ASP A 23 -13.46 -14.27 -12.71
N ARG A 24 -13.28 -15.58 -12.88
CA ARG A 24 -12.40 -16.10 -13.94
C ARG A 24 -13.00 -15.92 -15.35
N ILE A 25 -14.34 -15.96 -15.46
CA ILE A 25 -15.05 -15.93 -16.75
C ILE A 25 -14.74 -14.64 -17.50
N GLY A 26 -14.10 -14.76 -18.66
CA GLY A 26 -13.76 -13.63 -19.51
C GLY A 26 -12.58 -12.79 -19.00
N SER A 27 -11.90 -13.23 -17.94
CA SER A 27 -10.71 -12.54 -17.46
C SER A 27 -9.53 -12.75 -18.41
N PRO A 28 -8.58 -11.80 -18.51
CA PRO A 28 -7.34 -12.01 -19.25
C PRO A 28 -6.58 -13.28 -18.81
N TRP A 29 -6.77 -13.68 -17.54
CA TRP A 29 -6.20 -14.90 -16.98
C TRP A 29 -6.75 -16.18 -17.63
N GLU A 30 -8.04 -16.20 -17.94
CA GLU A 30 -8.68 -17.36 -18.59
C GLU A 30 -8.42 -17.39 -20.09
N ILE A 31 -8.44 -16.23 -20.74
CA ILE A 31 -8.42 -16.13 -22.21
C ILE A 31 -7.00 -16.30 -22.77
N THR A 32 -5.96 -15.98 -21.99
CA THR A 32 -4.57 -16.04 -22.46
C THR A 32 -3.82 -17.27 -21.96
N LYS A 33 -2.77 -17.70 -22.65
CA LYS A 33 -1.92 -18.83 -22.21
C LYS A 33 -0.76 -18.31 -21.37
N HIS A 34 -0.54 -18.89 -20.18
CA HIS A 34 0.54 -18.46 -19.27
C HIS A 34 1.40 -19.66 -18.86
N PRO A 35 2.15 -20.29 -19.79
CA PRO A 35 2.84 -21.55 -19.52
C PRO A 35 3.78 -21.48 -18.30
N ALA A 36 4.48 -20.36 -18.09
CA ALA A 36 5.34 -20.17 -16.93
C ALA A 36 4.56 -20.16 -15.60
N PHE A 37 3.42 -19.46 -15.54
CA PHE A 37 2.59 -19.42 -14.34
C PHE A 37 1.90 -20.76 -14.09
N SER A 38 1.45 -21.46 -15.13
CA SER A 38 0.89 -22.81 -15.00
C SER A 38 1.91 -23.81 -14.45
N GLU A 39 3.18 -23.69 -14.82
CA GLU A 39 4.26 -24.51 -14.26
C GLU A 39 4.53 -24.14 -12.79
N ILE A 40 4.59 -22.84 -12.47
CA ILE A 40 4.79 -22.37 -11.09
C ILE A 40 3.67 -22.87 -10.17
N GLU A 41 2.41 -22.68 -10.57
CA GLU A 41 1.23 -23.11 -9.78
C GLU A 41 1.18 -24.63 -9.58
N LYS A 42 1.66 -25.41 -10.56
CA LYS A 42 1.63 -26.88 -10.51
C LYS A 42 2.78 -27.49 -9.68
N PHE A 43 3.98 -26.92 -9.77
CA PHE A 43 5.19 -27.56 -9.25
C PHE A 43 5.83 -26.84 -8.05
N TYR A 44 5.36 -25.64 -7.68
CA TYR A 44 5.90 -24.85 -6.58
C TYR A 44 4.80 -24.30 -5.67
N PRO A 45 5.09 -23.95 -4.40
CA PRO A 45 4.13 -23.29 -3.53
C PRO A 45 3.66 -21.96 -4.13
N PHE A 46 2.35 -21.81 -4.25
CA PHE A 46 1.72 -20.67 -4.89
C PHE A 46 0.57 -20.14 -4.01
N THR A 47 0.44 -18.82 -3.91
CA THR A 47 -0.66 -18.15 -3.22
C THR A 47 -0.93 -16.80 -3.86
N THR A 48 -2.12 -16.25 -3.62
CA THR A 48 -2.50 -14.88 -3.96
C THR A 48 -2.40 -13.97 -2.74
N LEU A 49 -2.22 -12.67 -2.97
CA LEU A 49 -2.16 -11.63 -1.94
C LEU A 49 -3.12 -10.50 -2.29
N GLN A 50 -3.70 -9.87 -1.27
CA GLN A 50 -4.52 -8.67 -1.47
C GLN A 50 -3.62 -7.46 -1.71
N ALA A 51 -3.74 -6.84 -2.88
CA ALA A 51 -2.89 -5.72 -3.33
C ALA A 51 -3.66 -4.38 -3.41
N SER A 52 -4.82 -4.29 -2.77
CA SER A 52 -5.71 -3.12 -2.81
C SER A 52 -6.38 -2.86 -1.45
N GLY A 53 -6.98 -1.68 -1.31
CA GLY A 53 -7.68 -1.25 -0.11
C GLY A 53 -6.83 -1.26 1.16
N ILE A 54 -7.44 -1.60 2.29
CA ILE A 54 -6.81 -1.53 3.61
C ILE A 54 -5.58 -2.44 3.74
N ALA A 55 -5.52 -3.53 2.99
CA ALA A 55 -4.39 -4.47 3.02
C ALA A 55 -3.07 -3.83 2.58
N VAL A 56 -3.14 -2.75 1.79
CA VAL A 56 -1.98 -1.97 1.35
C VAL A 56 -2.03 -0.51 1.86
N GLY A 57 -2.89 -0.23 2.85
CA GLY A 57 -2.99 1.09 3.48
C GLY A 57 -3.76 2.13 2.66
N LEU A 58 -4.63 1.69 1.75
CA LEU A 58 -5.61 2.52 1.04
C LEU A 58 -7.00 2.43 1.71
N PRO A 59 -7.92 3.37 1.42
CA PRO A 59 -9.31 3.26 1.86
C PRO A 59 -9.97 1.95 1.40
N TRP A 60 -10.99 1.48 2.10
CA TRP A 60 -11.75 0.31 1.67
C TRP A 60 -12.26 0.48 0.22
N GLY A 61 -12.14 -0.55 -0.59
CA GLY A 61 -12.57 -0.55 -1.98
C GLY A 61 -11.72 0.27 -2.95
N LYS A 62 -10.65 0.94 -2.50
CA LYS A 62 -9.72 1.61 -3.41
C LYS A 62 -8.80 0.61 -4.09
N GLU A 63 -8.74 0.71 -5.41
CA GLU A 63 -7.77 -0.02 -6.24
C GLU A 63 -6.34 0.29 -5.80
N GLY A 64 -5.47 -0.72 -5.91
CA GLY A 64 -4.04 -0.56 -5.71
C GLY A 64 -3.39 0.24 -6.85
N ASN A 65 -2.17 0.69 -6.63
CA ASN A 65 -1.34 1.30 -7.66
C ASN A 65 0.13 0.94 -7.44
N SER A 66 0.98 1.24 -8.42
CA SER A 66 2.39 0.87 -8.41
C SER A 66 3.14 1.44 -7.20
N GLU A 67 2.89 2.70 -6.82
CA GLU A 67 3.58 3.35 -5.70
C GLU A 67 3.27 2.65 -4.37
N VAL A 68 1.99 2.50 -4.05
CA VAL A 68 1.53 1.86 -2.81
C VAL A 68 1.96 0.39 -2.75
N GLY A 69 1.90 -0.31 -3.88
CA GLY A 69 2.34 -1.70 -3.99
C GLY A 69 3.82 -1.87 -3.69
N HIS A 70 4.69 -1.13 -4.38
CA HIS A 70 6.14 -1.21 -4.19
C HIS A 70 6.55 -0.81 -2.76
N LEU A 71 5.92 0.23 -2.22
CA LEU A 71 6.18 0.71 -0.87
C LEU A 71 5.80 -0.34 0.19
N THR A 72 4.65 -1.00 0.04
CA THR A 72 4.19 -2.05 0.97
C THR A 72 5.10 -3.28 0.89
N ILE A 73 5.46 -3.73 -0.32
CA ILE A 73 6.39 -4.85 -0.54
C ILE A 73 7.76 -4.54 0.09
N GLY A 74 8.31 -3.36 -0.20
CA GLY A 74 9.63 -2.96 0.29
C GLY A 74 9.67 -2.74 1.80
N ALA A 75 8.56 -2.30 2.41
CA ALA A 75 8.48 -2.06 3.85
C ALA A 75 8.17 -3.32 4.67
N GLY A 76 7.59 -4.37 4.07
CA GLY A 76 7.16 -5.58 4.77
C GLY A 76 6.05 -5.33 5.80
N ARG A 77 5.30 -4.23 5.66
CA ARG A 77 4.18 -3.85 6.53
C ARG A 77 3.21 -2.91 5.82
N ILE A 78 1.98 -2.84 6.33
CA ILE A 78 0.97 -1.89 5.84
C ILE A 78 1.42 -0.46 6.16
N ILE A 79 1.42 0.40 5.14
CA ILE A 79 1.70 1.84 5.30
C ILE A 79 0.43 2.61 4.99
N LEU A 80 -0.18 3.19 6.02
CA LEU A 80 -1.37 4.02 5.86
C LEU A 80 -1.02 5.26 5.04
N ASN A 81 -1.68 5.39 3.89
CA ASN A 81 -1.58 6.59 3.07
C ASN A 81 -2.30 7.77 3.77
N SER A 82 -2.05 8.99 3.30
CA SER A 82 -2.48 10.23 3.96
C SER A 82 -3.97 10.25 4.32
N LEU A 83 -4.85 9.85 3.39
CA LEU A 83 -6.30 9.87 3.64
C LEU A 83 -6.73 8.87 4.73
N PRO A 84 -6.46 7.55 4.63
CA PRO A 84 -6.73 6.60 5.71
C PRO A 84 -6.13 7.02 7.04
N ARG A 85 -4.89 7.54 7.03
CA ARG A 85 -4.21 8.02 8.24
C ARG A 85 -4.96 9.17 8.90
N ILE A 86 -5.41 10.16 8.12
CA ILE A 86 -6.20 11.28 8.64
C ILE A 86 -7.55 10.79 9.14
N SER A 87 -8.25 9.93 8.39
CA SER A 87 -9.55 9.37 8.81
C SER A 87 -9.44 8.56 10.10
N THR A 88 -8.41 7.71 10.23
CA THR A 88 -8.13 6.96 11.46
C THR A 88 -7.87 7.91 12.62
N ALA A 89 -7.04 8.94 12.42
CA ALA A 89 -6.72 9.91 13.46
C ALA A 89 -7.96 10.70 13.93
N ILE A 90 -8.90 11.00 13.03
CA ILE A 90 -10.16 11.65 13.40
C ILE A 90 -11.02 10.69 14.24
N ASN A 91 -11.10 9.43 13.81
CA ASN A 91 -11.94 8.43 14.47
C ASN A 91 -11.42 8.02 15.85
N ASP A 92 -10.11 7.93 16.04
CA ASP A 92 -9.49 7.60 17.34
C ASP A 92 -9.25 8.83 18.24
N GLY A 93 -9.57 10.02 17.75
CA GLY A 93 -9.43 11.29 18.47
C GLY A 93 -8.01 11.88 18.48
N SER A 94 -7.00 11.16 17.99
CA SER A 94 -5.60 11.64 17.97
C SER A 94 -5.40 12.85 17.07
N PHE A 95 -6.29 13.07 16.08
CA PHE A 95 -6.30 14.26 15.23
C PHE A 95 -6.41 15.54 16.05
N PHE A 96 -7.25 15.55 17.09
CA PHE A 96 -7.48 16.72 17.94
C PHE A 96 -6.32 16.98 18.92
N ALA A 97 -5.49 15.98 19.18
CA ALA A 97 -4.28 16.10 20.01
C ALA A 97 -3.03 16.46 19.19
N ASN A 98 -3.16 16.72 17.89
CA ASN A 98 -2.04 17.03 17.03
C ASN A 98 -1.36 18.34 17.47
N LYS A 99 -0.09 18.25 17.89
CA LYS A 99 0.70 19.39 18.38
C LYS A 99 0.74 20.55 17.40
N ALA A 100 0.82 20.29 16.08
CA ALA A 100 0.85 21.36 15.09
C ALA A 100 -0.46 22.14 15.05
N PHE A 101 -1.61 21.45 15.14
CA PHE A 101 -2.92 22.10 15.19
C PHE A 101 -3.11 22.86 16.50
N LEU A 102 -2.74 22.27 17.63
CA LEU A 102 -2.81 22.93 18.94
C LEU A 102 -1.96 24.22 18.94
N SER A 103 -0.72 24.16 18.46
CA SER A 103 0.16 25.33 18.34
C SER A 103 -0.41 26.41 17.43
N ALA A 104 -1.02 26.03 16.30
CA ALA A 104 -1.68 27.00 15.41
C ALA A 104 -2.88 27.67 16.09
N THR A 105 -3.71 26.91 16.82
CA THR A 105 -4.84 27.48 17.56
C THR A 105 -4.41 28.38 18.70
N GLU A 106 -3.33 28.02 19.41
CA GLU A 106 -2.78 28.83 20.49
C GLU A 106 -2.23 30.15 19.96
N HIS A 107 -1.48 30.10 18.86
CA HIS A 107 -0.95 31.30 18.21
C HIS A 107 -2.04 32.31 17.86
N VAL A 108 -3.16 31.86 17.29
CA VAL A 108 -4.27 32.74 16.91
C VAL A 108 -4.94 33.36 18.15
N LYS A 109 -5.13 32.56 19.22
CA LYS A 109 -5.68 33.04 20.50
C LYS A 109 -4.78 34.08 21.17
N THR A 110 -3.48 33.80 21.26
CA THR A 110 -2.50 34.71 21.90
C THR A 110 -2.42 36.06 21.17
N ASN A 111 -2.52 36.06 19.85
CA ASN A 111 -2.34 37.27 19.02
C ASN A 111 -3.65 37.96 18.64
N GLY A 112 -4.82 37.43 19.04
CA GLY A 112 -6.13 37.96 18.64
C GLY A 112 -6.32 38.02 17.13
N SER A 113 -5.72 37.08 16.39
CA SER A 113 -5.74 37.05 14.93
C SER A 113 -6.80 36.08 14.39
N SER A 114 -6.73 35.73 13.10
CA SER A 114 -7.68 34.84 12.43
C SER A 114 -7.03 33.52 12.02
N LEU A 115 -7.78 32.42 12.14
CA LEU A 115 -7.41 31.12 11.58
C LEU A 115 -8.04 30.95 10.20
N HIS A 116 -7.22 30.72 9.18
CA HIS A 116 -7.69 30.47 7.81
C HIS A 116 -7.52 28.99 7.46
N LEU A 117 -8.59 28.36 6.98
CA LEU A 117 -8.59 26.99 6.49
C LEU A 117 -8.90 27.01 4.99
N MET A 118 -8.15 26.23 4.22
CA MET A 118 -8.31 26.12 2.77
C MET A 118 -8.12 24.66 2.34
N GLY A 119 -8.87 24.24 1.33
CA GLY A 119 -8.83 22.90 0.76
C GLY A 119 -9.40 22.88 -0.65
N LEU A 120 -9.18 21.77 -1.36
CA LEU A 120 -9.80 21.50 -2.65
C LEU A 120 -11.29 21.17 -2.48
#